data_AF-A0A2N6F073-F1
#
_entry.id   AF-A0A2N6F073-F1
#
_cell.length_a   1.000
_cell.length_b   1.000
_cell.length_c   1.000
_cell.angle_alpha   90.00
_cell.angle_beta   90.00
_cell.angle_gamma   90.00
#
_symmetry.space_group_name_H-M   'P 1'
#
loop_
_entity.id
_entity.type
_entity.pdbx_description
1 polymer ?
#
loop_
_entity_poly.entity_id
_entity_poly.type
_entity_poly.pdbx_seq_one_letter_code
_entity_poly.pdbx_strand_id
1 'polypeptide(L)'
;MKGFIMVPESVQRAWQALDEKKKLKISRALAKRQPQIFAHWIDAAGLRSFRQDSLLNRKAGSASRFDGVLFKAAQGALAADVLVAYFTEVDSAVNEEYLAMLKGAGDEEIATRIGIYVQLAAEYKDWPFLDLYLATALWMGEIDESEIDTIKKQAAEA
;
A
#
# COMPACT_ATOMS: atom_id res chain seq x y z
N MET A 1 19.11 15.44 6.36
CA MET A 1 19.44 14.01 6.13
C MET A 1 18.14 13.30 5.85
N LYS A 2 17.90 12.81 4.63
CA LYS A 2 16.73 11.96 4.37
C LYS A 2 17.06 10.59 4.96
N GLY A 3 16.32 10.18 5.99
CA GLY A 3 16.49 8.87 6.60
C GLY A 3 16.24 7.77 5.57
N PHE A 4 17.00 6.68 5.66
CA PHE A 4 16.72 5.47 4.90
C PHE A 4 15.36 4.93 5.34
N ILE A 5 14.37 4.87 4.46
CA ILE A 5 13.09 4.23 4.76
C ILE A 5 13.18 2.78 4.27
N MET A 6 13.73 1.90 5.10
CA MET A 6 13.82 0.48 4.76
C MET A 6 12.40 -0.08 4.55
N VAL A 7 12.13 -0.68 3.39
CA VAL A 7 10.84 -1.31 3.12
C VAL A 7 10.79 -2.69 3.79
N PRO A 8 9.86 -2.95 4.72
CA PRO A 8 9.75 -4.23 5.41
C PRO A 8 9.46 -5.39 4.46
N GLU A 9 9.90 -6.59 4.85
CA GLU A 9 9.65 -7.80 4.07
C GLU A 9 8.14 -8.11 3.95
N SER A 10 7.35 -7.78 4.98
CA SER A 10 5.89 -7.94 4.97
C SER A 10 5.23 -7.16 3.84
N VAL A 11 5.65 -5.91 3.59
CA VAL A 11 5.17 -5.07 2.48
C VAL A 11 5.55 -5.68 1.14
N GLN A 12 6.81 -6.15 1.01
CA GLN A 12 7.28 -6.78 -0.23
C GLN A 12 6.52 -8.07 -0.54
N ARG A 13 6.31 -8.93 0.47
CA ARG A 13 5.55 -10.18 0.35
C ARG A 13 4.09 -9.91 -0.01
N ALA A 14 3.44 -8.96 0.66
CA ALA A 14 2.05 -8.59 0.37
C ALA A 14 1.89 -8.05 -1.06
N TRP A 15 2.83 -7.23 -1.53
CA TRP A 15 2.86 -6.78 -2.92
C TRP A 15 3.07 -7.93 -3.90
N GLN A 16 4.01 -8.84 -3.62
CA GLN A 16 4.31 -9.98 -4.49
C GLN A 16 3.14 -10.97 -4.57
N ALA A 17 2.37 -11.10 -3.50
CA ALA A 17 1.17 -11.93 -3.44
C ALA A 17 0.01 -11.38 -4.28
N LEU A 18 0.00 -10.07 -4.58
CA LEU A 18 -0.99 -9.49 -5.48
C LEU A 18 -0.86 -10.07 -6.89
N ASP A 19 -1.99 -10.50 -7.46
CA ASP A 19 -2.06 -10.79 -8.88
C ASP A 19 -1.74 -9.54 -9.73
N GLU A 20 -1.34 -9.76 -10.98
CA GLU A 20 -0.96 -8.67 -11.86
C GLU A 20 -2.14 -7.73 -12.16
N LYS A 21 -3.40 -8.20 -12.16
CA LYS A 21 -4.60 -7.36 -12.37
C LYS A 21 -4.77 -6.35 -11.24
N LYS A 22 -4.38 -6.68 -10.01
CA LYS A 22 -4.38 -5.75 -8.88
C LYS A 22 -3.25 -4.72 -8.99
N LYS A 23 -2.03 -5.14 -9.36
CA LYS A 23 -0.92 -4.21 -9.61
C LYS A 23 -1.19 -3.25 -10.78
N LEU A 24 -1.86 -3.75 -11.82
CA LEU A 24 -2.42 -2.98 -12.93
C LEU A 24 -3.40 -1.90 -12.45
N LYS A 25 -4.32 -2.24 -11.53
CA LYS A 25 -5.25 -1.27 -10.92
C LYS A 25 -4.47 -0.14 -10.26
N ILE A 26 -3.47 -0.46 -9.44
CA ILE A 26 -2.61 0.52 -8.76
C ILE A 26 -1.92 1.44 -9.78
N SER A 27 -1.22 0.86 -10.76
CA SER A 27 -0.51 1.63 -11.79
C SER A 27 -1.42 2.57 -12.58
N ARG A 28 -2.57 2.09 -13.05
CA ARG A 28 -3.53 2.92 -13.81
C ARG A 28 -4.11 4.03 -12.95
N ALA A 29 -4.44 3.72 -11.70
CA ALA A 29 -5.07 4.67 -10.80
C ALA A 29 -4.08 5.77 -10.38
N LEU A 30 -2.82 5.43 -10.11
CA LEU A 30 -1.74 6.39 -9.89
C LEU A 30 -1.48 7.23 -11.13
N ALA A 31 -1.39 6.63 -12.31
CA ALA A 31 -1.19 7.41 -13.54
C ALA A 31 -2.29 8.47 -13.77
N LYS A 32 -3.52 8.16 -13.35
CA LYS A 32 -4.67 9.06 -13.50
C LYS A 32 -4.74 10.12 -12.39
N ARG A 33 -4.55 9.73 -11.13
CA ARG A 33 -4.81 10.60 -9.96
C ARG A 33 -3.54 11.16 -9.32
N GLN A 34 -2.42 10.48 -9.48
CA GLN A 34 -1.10 10.83 -8.94
C GLN A 34 -0.02 10.77 -10.04
N PRO A 35 -0.17 11.54 -11.13
CA PRO A 35 0.70 11.41 -12.30
C PRO A 35 2.18 11.67 -12.00
N GLN A 36 2.49 12.49 -10.98
CA GLN A 36 3.87 12.76 -10.58
C GLN A 36 4.53 11.54 -9.92
N ILE A 37 3.82 10.84 -9.03
CA ILE A 37 4.31 9.60 -8.40
C ILE A 37 4.50 8.53 -9.48
N PHE A 38 3.54 8.41 -10.41
CA PHE A 38 3.66 7.46 -11.52
C PHE A 38 4.83 7.78 -12.46
N ALA A 39 5.07 9.07 -12.76
CA ALA A 39 6.23 9.50 -13.55
C ALA A 39 7.55 9.17 -12.84
N HIS A 40 7.64 9.40 -11.53
CA HIS A 40 8.81 9.02 -10.74
C HIS A 40 9.05 7.50 -10.80
N TRP A 41 7.98 6.70 -10.74
CA TRP A 41 8.09 5.24 -10.85
C TRP A 41 8.60 4.81 -12.24
N ILE A 42 8.13 5.43 -13.32
CA ILE A 42 8.61 5.20 -14.69
C ILE A 42 10.11 5.55 -14.81
N ASP A 43 10.50 6.67 -14.21
CA ASP A 43 11.87 7.18 -14.25
C ASP A 43 12.82 6.24 -13.51
N ALA A 44 12.44 5.84 -12.30
CA ALA A 44 13.18 4.86 -11.51
C ALA A 44 13.32 3.52 -12.25
N ALA A 45 12.28 3.10 -12.98
CA ALA A 45 12.27 1.86 -13.76
C ALA A 45 13.05 1.95 -15.10
N GLY A 46 13.53 3.14 -15.48
CA GLY A 46 14.22 3.36 -16.76
C GLY A 46 13.30 3.13 -17.97
N LEU A 47 12.04 3.55 -17.86
CA LEU A 47 10.96 3.20 -18.78
C LEU A 47 10.43 4.38 -19.62
N ARG A 48 11.08 5.54 -19.60
CA ARG A 48 10.62 6.76 -20.31
C ARG A 48 10.35 6.57 -21.81
N SER A 49 11.08 5.66 -22.47
CA SER A 49 10.93 5.38 -23.91
C SER A 49 9.79 4.41 -24.25
N PHE A 50 9.15 3.81 -23.24
CA PHE A 50 8.07 2.86 -23.47
C PHE A 50 6.76 3.59 -23.79
N ARG A 51 5.94 2.95 -24.63
CA ARG A 51 4.59 3.47 -24.93
C ARG A 51 3.75 3.53 -23.66
N GLN A 52 2.99 4.60 -23.50
CA GLN A 52 2.14 4.81 -22.32
C GLN A 52 1.17 3.64 -22.08
N ASP A 53 0.57 3.06 -23.13
CA ASP A 53 -0.29 1.86 -22.99
C ASP A 53 0.46 0.68 -22.36
N SER A 54 1.72 0.45 -22.75
CA SER A 54 2.55 -0.62 -22.16
C SER A 54 2.89 -0.36 -20.70
N LEU A 55 2.97 0.90 -20.29
CA LEU A 55 3.25 1.29 -18.89
C LEU A 55 2.00 1.14 -18.03
N LEU A 56 0.89 1.75 -18.46
CA LEU A 56 -0.41 1.65 -17.78
C LEU A 56 -0.89 0.20 -17.65
N ASN A 57 -0.60 -0.61 -18.67
CA ASN A 57 -0.99 -2.00 -18.70
C ASN A 57 0.13 -2.96 -18.28
N ARG A 58 1.25 -2.44 -17.76
CA ARG A 58 2.37 -3.24 -17.25
C ARG A 58 2.84 -4.36 -18.23
N LYS A 59 2.75 -4.11 -19.55
CA LYS A 59 3.07 -5.06 -20.64
C LYS A 59 4.53 -4.96 -21.09
N ALA A 60 4.96 -5.91 -21.92
CA ALA A 60 6.25 -5.88 -22.62
C ALA A 60 7.46 -5.73 -21.68
N GLY A 61 7.42 -6.36 -20.50
CA GLY A 61 8.50 -6.33 -19.52
C GLY A 61 8.52 -5.09 -18.61
N SER A 62 7.54 -4.19 -18.69
CA SER A 62 7.43 -3.06 -17.75
C SER A 62 7.01 -3.51 -16.34
N ALA A 63 6.19 -4.56 -16.21
CA ALA A 63 5.76 -5.12 -14.91
C ALA A 63 6.95 -5.46 -14.00
N SER A 64 7.87 -6.31 -14.48
CA SER A 64 9.02 -6.75 -13.68
C SER A 64 9.98 -5.61 -13.36
N ARG A 65 10.11 -4.61 -14.24
CA ARG A 65 10.91 -3.41 -13.97
C ARG A 65 10.27 -2.52 -12.91
N PHE A 66 8.96 -2.29 -12.99
CA PHE A 66 8.23 -1.56 -11.96
C PHE A 66 8.37 -2.24 -10.59
N ASP A 67 8.14 -3.55 -10.52
CA ASP A 67 8.25 -4.32 -9.28
C ASP A 67 9.70 -4.31 -8.76
N GLY A 68 10.68 -4.44 -9.65
CA GLY A 68 12.09 -4.49 -9.29
C GLY A 68 12.63 -3.18 -8.69
N VAL A 69 12.06 -2.04 -9.07
CA VAL A 69 12.50 -0.72 -8.56
C VAL A 69 11.67 -0.22 -7.39
N LEU A 70 10.44 -0.68 -7.23
CA LEU A 70 9.51 -0.18 -6.20
C LEU A 70 10.16 -0.12 -4.81
N PHE A 71 10.88 -1.18 -4.42
CA PHE A 71 11.48 -1.31 -3.09
C PHE A 71 12.94 -0.86 -2.99
N LYS A 72 13.58 -0.53 -4.12
CA LYS A 72 15.01 -0.18 -4.18
C LYS A 72 15.24 1.29 -4.51
N ALA A 73 14.36 1.88 -5.32
CA ALA A 73 14.47 3.25 -5.75
C ALA A 73 14.30 4.21 -4.57
N ALA A 74 15.07 5.30 -4.59
CA ALA A 74 15.06 6.32 -3.56
C ALA A 74 15.13 5.76 -2.12
N GLN A 75 15.86 4.65 -1.92
CA GLN A 75 16.00 3.99 -0.62
C GLN A 75 14.64 3.62 0.02
N GLY A 76 13.70 3.13 -0.78
CA GLY A 76 12.37 2.71 -0.33
C GLY A 76 11.32 3.82 -0.32
N ALA A 77 11.71 5.09 -0.46
CA ALA A 77 10.75 6.20 -0.50
C ALA A 77 9.74 6.08 -1.65
N LEU A 78 10.13 5.49 -2.79
CA LEU A 78 9.19 5.28 -3.89
C LEU A 78 8.04 4.33 -3.50
N ALA A 79 8.32 3.27 -2.76
CA ALA A 79 7.27 2.38 -2.26
C ALA A 79 6.33 3.12 -1.30
N ALA A 80 6.87 4.01 -0.45
CA ALA A 80 6.06 4.80 0.47
C ALA A 80 5.13 5.72 -0.33
N ASP A 81 5.67 6.51 -1.27
CA ASP A 81 4.87 7.40 -2.11
C ASP A 81 3.77 6.63 -2.87
N VAL A 82 4.11 5.49 -3.47
CA VAL A 82 3.17 4.66 -4.24
C VAL A 82 2.06 4.10 -3.36
N LEU A 83 2.40 3.51 -2.21
CA LEU A 83 1.43 2.80 -1.36
C LEU A 83 0.60 3.76 -0.51
N VAL A 84 1.23 4.78 0.09
CA VAL A 84 0.52 5.80 0.86
C VAL A 84 -0.47 6.52 -0.04
N ALA A 85 -0.02 7.07 -1.18
CA ALA A 85 -0.94 7.78 -2.07
C ALA A 85 -2.04 6.84 -2.61
N TYR A 86 -1.74 5.56 -2.82
CA TYR A 86 -2.77 4.60 -3.21
C TYR A 86 -3.85 4.46 -2.14
N PHE A 87 -3.48 4.25 -0.88
CA PHE A 87 -4.42 3.98 0.22
C PHE A 87 -5.04 5.22 0.88
N THR A 88 -4.46 6.41 0.72
CA THR A 88 -4.99 7.63 1.35
C THR A 88 -5.65 8.57 0.35
N GLU A 89 -5.33 8.47 -0.94
CA GLU A 89 -5.82 9.43 -1.95
C GLU A 89 -6.52 8.77 -3.14
N VAL A 90 -6.13 7.56 -3.53
CA VAL A 90 -6.61 6.93 -4.78
C VAL A 90 -7.73 5.91 -4.56
N ASP A 91 -7.55 4.97 -3.63
CA ASP A 91 -8.50 3.94 -3.20
C ASP A 91 -8.68 4.07 -1.67
N SER A 92 -9.12 5.26 -1.26
CA SER A 92 -9.04 5.76 0.12
C SER A 92 -10.14 5.28 1.06
N ALA A 93 -11.15 4.57 0.55
CA ALA A 93 -12.36 4.24 1.30
C ALA A 93 -12.08 3.58 2.67
N VAL A 94 -11.21 2.56 2.71
CA VAL A 94 -10.84 1.86 3.95
C VAL A 94 -10.10 2.78 4.92
N ASN A 95 -9.23 3.65 4.40
CA ASN A 95 -8.50 4.61 5.23
C ASN A 95 -9.41 5.75 5.72
N GLU A 96 -10.37 6.20 4.92
CA GLU A 96 -11.38 7.18 5.33
C GLU A 96 -12.26 6.61 6.45
N GLU A 97 -12.62 5.34 6.36
CA GLU A 97 -13.38 4.64 7.39
C GLU A 97 -12.57 4.46 8.69
N TYR A 98 -11.30 4.08 8.58
CA TYR A 98 -10.36 4.08 9.71
C TYR A 98 -10.37 5.44 10.44
N LEU A 99 -10.19 6.53 9.70
CA LEU A 99 -10.15 7.88 10.27
C LEU A 99 -11.50 8.29 10.88
N ALA A 100 -12.62 7.86 10.28
CA ALA A 100 -13.95 8.13 10.81
C ALA A 100 -14.21 7.39 12.13
N MET A 101 -13.82 6.12 12.22
CA MET A 101 -13.92 5.33 13.46
C MET A 101 -13.02 5.90 14.56
N LEU A 102 -11.79 6.29 14.22
CA LEU A 102 -10.84 6.89 15.16
C LEU A 102 -11.39 8.21 15.72
N LYS A 103 -11.94 9.07 14.85
CA LYS A 103 -12.59 10.32 15.26
C LYS A 103 -13.82 10.07 16.13
N GLY A 104 -14.57 9.01 15.87
CA GLY A 104 -15.76 8.63 16.64
C GLY A 104 -15.44 8.10 18.04
N ALA A 105 -14.30 7.41 18.21
CA ALA A 105 -13.88 6.86 19.49
C ALA A 105 -13.48 7.94 20.50
N GLY A 106 -12.97 9.08 20.02
CA GLY A 106 -12.64 10.23 20.88
C GLY A 106 -11.35 10.08 21.68
N ASP A 107 -10.67 8.93 21.60
CA ASP A 107 -9.30 8.70 22.05
C ASP A 107 -8.49 7.99 20.95
N GLU A 108 -7.17 8.21 20.96
CA GLU A 108 -6.21 7.58 20.04
C GLU A 108 -5.37 6.54 20.79
N GLU A 109 -5.94 5.90 21.82
CA GLU A 109 -5.24 4.87 22.56
C GLU A 109 -4.94 3.66 21.65
N ILE A 110 -3.83 2.97 21.94
CA ILE A 110 -3.37 1.81 21.16
C ILE A 110 -4.48 0.75 21.06
N ALA A 111 -5.18 0.47 22.16
CA ALA A 111 -6.25 -0.52 22.19
C ALA A 111 -7.42 -0.15 21.26
N THR A 112 -7.79 1.14 21.24
CA THR A 112 -8.83 1.67 20.35
C THR A 112 -8.43 1.50 18.88
N ARG A 113 -7.20 1.89 18.53
CA ARG A 113 -6.67 1.75 17.17
C ARG A 113 -6.62 0.29 16.71
N ILE A 114 -6.14 -0.63 17.56
CA ILE A 114 -6.14 -2.07 17.26
C ILE A 114 -7.57 -2.57 17.04
N GLY A 115 -8.51 -2.18 17.90
CA GLY A 115 -9.93 -2.55 17.77
C GLY A 115 -10.53 -2.10 16.44
N ILE A 116 -10.18 -0.89 15.97
CA ILE A 116 -10.59 -0.39 14.65
C ILE A 116 -9.98 -1.25 13.53
N TYR A 117 -8.68 -1.54 13.57
CA TYR A 117 -8.07 -2.40 12.56
C TYR A 117 -8.64 -3.83 12.55
N VAL A 118 -9.02 -4.37 13.71
CA VAL A 118 -9.73 -5.66 13.80
C VAL A 118 -11.08 -5.58 13.08
N GLN A 119 -11.86 -4.54 13.35
CA GLN A 119 -13.16 -4.34 12.70
C GLN A 119 -13.01 -4.21 11.18
N LEU A 120 -12.07 -3.37 10.72
CA LEU A 120 -11.78 -3.20 9.30
C LEU A 120 -11.32 -4.50 8.65
N ALA A 121 -10.45 -5.27 9.31
CA ALA A 121 -9.98 -6.55 8.78
C ALA A 121 -11.09 -7.60 8.67
N ALA A 122 -12.06 -7.59 9.59
CA ALA A 122 -13.23 -8.48 9.53
C ALA A 122 -14.19 -8.08 8.40
N GLU A 123 -14.50 -6.78 8.29
CA GLU A 123 -15.41 -6.23 7.28
C GLU A 123 -14.85 -6.34 5.87
N TYR A 124 -13.57 -6.05 5.70
CA TYR A 124 -12.86 -6.06 4.41
C TYR A 124 -12.06 -7.33 4.18
N LYS A 125 -12.41 -8.46 4.80
CA LYS A 125 -11.68 -9.74 4.67
C LYS A 125 -11.49 -10.22 3.22
N ASP A 126 -12.45 -9.90 2.35
CA ASP A 126 -12.43 -10.25 0.93
C ASP A 126 -11.80 -9.13 0.06
N TRP A 127 -11.40 -8.01 0.67
CA TRP A 127 -10.73 -6.93 -0.04
C TRP A 127 -9.30 -7.36 -0.41
N PRO A 128 -8.98 -7.42 -1.71
CA PRO A 128 -7.72 -8.01 -2.20
C PRO A 128 -6.47 -7.22 -1.81
N PHE A 129 -6.62 -6.04 -1.22
CA PHE A 129 -5.49 -5.20 -0.79
C PHE A 129 -5.33 -5.16 0.74
N LEU A 130 -6.15 -5.87 1.51
CA LEU A 130 -6.14 -5.82 2.97
C LEU A 130 -4.74 -6.12 3.55
N ASP A 131 -4.09 -7.21 3.11
CA ASP A 131 -2.75 -7.57 3.58
C ASP A 131 -1.71 -6.48 3.25
N LEU A 132 -1.79 -5.89 2.06
CA LEU A 132 -0.87 -4.82 1.65
C LEU A 132 -1.15 -3.54 2.43
N TYR A 133 -2.41 -3.24 2.72
CA TYR A 133 -2.82 -2.10 3.54
C TYR A 133 -2.28 -2.23 4.97
N LEU A 134 -2.51 -3.36 5.64
CA LEU A 134 -2.02 -3.61 7.00
C LEU A 134 -0.48 -3.60 7.06
N ALA A 135 0.20 -4.21 6.09
CA ALA A 135 1.66 -4.17 6.03
C ALA A 135 2.18 -2.72 5.82
N THR A 136 1.44 -1.90 5.06
CA THR A 136 1.79 -0.48 4.87
C THR A 136 1.55 0.31 6.16
N ALA A 137 0.45 0.06 6.88
CA ALA A 137 0.17 0.68 8.18
C ALA A 137 1.28 0.37 9.21
N LEU A 138 1.72 -0.88 9.30
CA LEU A 138 2.87 -1.29 10.12
C LEU A 138 4.13 -0.49 9.73
N TRP A 139 4.41 -0.40 8.43
CA TRP A 139 5.60 0.31 7.96
C TRP A 139 5.57 1.81 8.28
N MET A 140 4.40 2.43 8.24
CA MET A 140 4.20 3.84 8.57
C MET A 140 4.21 4.10 10.09
N GLY A 141 4.32 3.06 10.92
CA GLY A 141 4.33 3.16 12.38
C GLY A 141 2.94 3.30 12.99
N GLU A 142 1.88 3.03 12.23
CA GLU A 142 0.50 3.03 12.74
C GLU A 142 0.22 1.82 13.60
N ILE A 143 0.91 0.69 13.38
CA ILE A 143 0.81 -0.52 14.19
C ILE A 143 2.18 -1.20 14.29
N ASP A 144 2.36 -2.14 15.22
CA ASP A 144 3.56 -2.98 15.34
C ASP A 144 3.34 -4.42 14.83
N GLU A 145 4.42 -5.21 14.77
CA GLU A 145 4.38 -6.58 14.24
C GLU A 145 3.48 -7.50 15.07
N SER A 146 3.49 -7.35 16.40
CA SER A 146 2.65 -8.15 17.31
C SER A 146 1.17 -7.78 17.22
N GLU A 147 0.91 -6.51 16.91
CA GLU A 147 -0.44 -5.99 16.67
C GLU A 147 -1.02 -6.54 15.35
N ILE A 148 -0.23 -6.67 14.28
CA ILE A 148 -0.70 -7.29 13.01
C ILE A 148 -1.24 -8.71 13.25
N ASP A 149 -0.49 -9.54 13.97
CA ASP A 149 -0.91 -10.93 14.23
C ASP A 149 -2.17 -10.97 15.09
N THR A 150 -2.26 -10.06 16.06
CA THR A 150 -3.44 -9.88 16.90
C THR A 150 -4.66 -9.47 16.07
N ILE A 151 -4.50 -8.49 15.18
CA ILE A 151 -5.55 -8.00 14.28
C ILE A 151 -6.09 -9.14 13.42
N LYS A 152 -5.20 -9.87 12.73
CA LYS A 152 -5.58 -10.97 11.85
C LYS A 152 -6.29 -12.09 12.59
N LYS A 153 -5.80 -12.44 13.79
CA LYS A 153 -6.41 -13.49 14.60
C LYS A 153 -7.82 -13.09 15.06
N GLN A 154 -7.97 -11.92 15.67
CA GLN A 154 -9.26 -11.47 16.20
C GLN A 154 -10.27 -11.23 15.08
N ALA A 155 -9.85 -10.69 13.94
CA ALA A 155 -10.72 -10.49 12.79
C ALA A 155 -11.25 -11.80 12.17
N ALA A 156 -10.49 -12.89 12.28
CA ALA A 156 -10.94 -14.22 11.84
C ALA A 156 -11.94 -14.88 12.80
N GLU A 157 -11.99 -14.42 14.06
CA GLU A 157 -12.89 -14.90 15.11
C GLU A 157 -14.20 -14.09 15.20
N ALA A 158 -14.28 -12.94 14.52
CA ALA A 158 -15.43 -12.03 14.45
C ALA A 158 -16.41 -12.39 13.32
#